data_AF-A0A423T7N3-F1
#
_entry.id   AF-A0A423T7N3-F1
#
_cell.length_a   1.000
_cell.length_b   1.000
_cell.length_c   1.000
_cell.angle_alpha   90.00
_cell.angle_beta   90.00
_cell.angle_gamma   90.00
#
_symmetry.space_group_name_H-M   'P 1'
#
loop_
_entity.id
_entity.type
_entity.pdbx_description
1 polymer ?
#
loop_
_entity_poly.entity_id
_entity_poly.type
_entity_poly.pdbx_seq_one_letter_code
_entity_poly.pdbx_strand_id
1 'polypeptide(L)'
;MCRRKATNPRSYAFYFLLCECLGFVIAVSNLFFTNAFLGGNFFSFGPSSIKYLSQHAADPENPLNEIFPKVAKCTWYKYGASGSIQKFDSMCVLPLNIVNEKTYIFLWMMYVLTATVCGVVLLFHLILFFVPNVRNTYLVYLTRDQTTKSHLVHVLPEGNYGDWFLMYHFRKNMAYYKQWVAKVRRALDEKKKG
;
A
#
# COMPACT_ATOMS: atom_id res chain seq x y z
N MET A 1 12.50 41.97 8.41
CA MET A 1 11.92 41.09 9.45
C MET A 1 10.95 40.10 8.77
N CYS A 2 11.43 38.97 8.26
CA CYS A 2 10.56 37.95 7.67
C CYS A 2 10.51 36.75 8.62
N ARG A 3 9.57 36.77 9.57
CA ARG A 3 9.26 35.59 10.40
C ARG A 3 8.52 34.59 9.50
N ARG A 4 9.27 33.79 8.72
CA ARG A 4 8.69 32.57 8.16
C ARG A 4 8.24 31.72 9.34
N LYS A 5 6.94 31.46 9.44
CA LYS A 5 6.38 30.43 10.32
C LYS A 5 7.15 29.14 10.00
N ALA A 6 8.14 28.80 10.80
CA ALA A 6 8.81 27.50 10.68
C ALA A 6 7.75 26.46 11.05
N THR A 7 7.20 25.78 10.05
CA THR A 7 6.36 24.60 10.29
C THR A 7 7.17 23.66 11.16
N ASN A 8 6.61 23.26 12.29
CA ASN A 8 7.32 22.45 13.25
C ASN A 8 7.70 21.12 12.57
N PRO A 9 8.99 20.76 12.47
CA PRO A 9 9.43 19.55 11.78
C PRO A 9 8.79 18.28 12.38
N ARG A 10 8.40 18.34 13.66
CA ARG A 10 7.63 17.29 14.34
C ARG A 10 6.25 17.08 13.73
N SER A 11 5.53 18.16 13.40
CA SER A 11 4.19 18.09 12.84
C SER A 11 4.21 17.48 11.43
N TYR A 12 5.17 17.87 10.59
CA TYR A 12 5.30 17.33 9.23
C TYR A 12 5.55 15.81 9.25
N ALA A 13 6.49 15.35 10.09
CA ALA A 13 6.80 13.93 10.20
C ALA A 13 5.62 13.11 10.75
N PHE A 14 4.83 13.67 11.66
CA PHE A 14 3.60 13.04 12.16
C PHE A 14 2.53 12.91 11.07
N TYR A 15 2.26 13.97 10.30
CA TYR A 15 1.30 13.90 9.19
C TYR A 15 1.74 12.92 8.10
N PHE A 16 3.05 12.83 7.84
CA PHE A 16 3.59 11.83 6.93
C PHE A 16 3.29 10.40 7.39
N LEU A 17 3.60 10.07 8.66
CA LEU A 17 3.31 8.77 9.24
C LEU A 17 1.80 8.47 9.25
N LEU A 18 0.97 9.47 9.55
CA LEU A 18 -0.48 9.35 9.50
C LEU A 18 -0.97 9.00 8.08
N CYS A 19 -0.45 9.67 7.05
CA CYS A 19 -0.78 9.36 5.66
C CYS A 19 -0.37 7.95 5.26
N GLU A 20 0.79 7.45 5.73
CA GLU A 20 1.20 6.07 5.48
C GLU A 20 0.27 5.06 6.16
N CYS A 21 -0.09 5.30 7.43
CA CYS A 21 -1.07 4.49 8.15
C CYS A 21 -2.42 4.48 7.42
N LEU A 22 -2.92 5.65 7.01
CA LEU A 22 -4.17 5.77 6.26
C LEU A 22 -4.09 5.06 4.90
N GLY A 23 -2.97 5.17 4.19
CA GLY A 23 -2.74 4.45 2.94
C GLY A 23 -2.81 2.94 3.11
N PHE A 24 -2.19 2.40 4.17
CA PHE A 24 -2.28 0.99 4.50
C PHE A 24 -3.70 0.56 4.89
N VAL A 25 -4.39 1.36 5.72
CA VAL A 25 -5.80 1.13 6.08
C VAL A 25 -6.70 1.13 4.85
N ILE A 26 -6.48 2.01 3.88
CA ILE A 26 -7.23 2.04 2.62
C ILE A 26 -6.95 0.77 1.81
N ALA A 27 -5.69 0.36 1.67
CA ALA A 27 -5.34 -0.87 0.95
C ALA A 27 -6.02 -2.12 1.57
N VAL A 28 -5.98 -2.23 2.89
CA VAL A 28 -6.63 -3.33 3.64
C VAL A 28 -8.15 -3.25 3.56
N SER A 29 -8.73 -2.05 3.73
CA SER A 29 -10.18 -1.83 3.62
C SER A 29 -10.72 -2.23 2.25
N ASN A 30 -10.01 -1.89 1.17
CA ASN A 30 -10.40 -2.31 -0.18
C ASN A 30 -10.45 -3.84 -0.30
N LEU A 31 -9.47 -4.55 0.28
CA LEU A 31 -9.42 -6.01 0.28
C LEU A 31 -10.63 -6.62 1.00
N PHE A 32 -10.98 -6.10 2.18
CA PHE A 32 -12.14 -6.57 2.96
C PHE A 32 -13.48 -6.18 2.34
N PHE A 33 -13.59 -4.96 1.78
CA PHE A 33 -14.80 -4.50 1.11
C PHE A 33 -15.10 -5.34 -0.12
N THR A 34 -14.08 -5.63 -0.94
CA THR A 34 -14.22 -6.54 -2.08
C THR A 34 -14.55 -7.95 -1.61
N ASN A 35 -13.96 -8.44 -0.51
CA ASN A 35 -14.35 -9.72 0.07
C ASN A 35 -15.82 -9.79 0.48
N ALA A 36 -16.33 -8.75 1.14
CA ALA A 36 -17.73 -8.66 1.51
C ALA A 36 -18.65 -8.59 0.27
N PHE A 37 -18.24 -7.85 -0.76
CA PHE A 37 -18.98 -7.75 -2.02
C PHE A 37 -19.13 -9.10 -2.76
N LEU A 38 -18.10 -9.95 -2.73
CA LEU A 38 -18.12 -11.30 -3.34
C LEU A 38 -18.66 -12.39 -2.37
N GLY A 39 -19.35 -12.03 -1.29
CA GLY A 39 -19.94 -13.00 -0.37
C GLY A 39 -18.93 -13.79 0.47
N GLY A 40 -17.73 -13.24 0.71
CA GLY A 40 -16.74 -13.81 1.62
C GLY A 40 -15.66 -14.69 0.96
N ASN A 41 -15.73 -14.88 -0.36
CA ASN A 41 -14.87 -15.82 -1.08
C ASN A 41 -13.66 -15.18 -1.77
N PHE A 42 -13.42 -13.86 -1.62
CA PHE A 42 -12.36 -13.17 -2.36
C PHE A 42 -10.94 -13.57 -1.91
N PHE A 43 -10.75 -13.91 -0.64
CA PHE A 43 -9.45 -14.36 -0.14
C PHE A 43 -9.02 -15.72 -0.73
N SER A 44 -9.96 -16.65 -0.87
CA SER A 44 -9.74 -17.97 -1.47
C SER A 44 -9.74 -17.94 -3.01
N PHE A 45 -10.41 -16.95 -3.59
CA PHE A 45 -10.53 -16.74 -5.04
C PHE A 45 -9.18 -16.56 -5.73
N GLY A 46 -8.30 -15.71 -5.21
CA GLY A 46 -7.02 -15.38 -5.85
C GLY A 46 -6.06 -16.56 -5.99
N PRO A 47 -5.71 -17.28 -4.91
CA PRO A 47 -4.80 -18.43 -4.98
C PRO A 47 -5.36 -19.55 -5.87
N SER A 48 -6.67 -19.78 -5.81
CA SER A 48 -7.36 -20.79 -6.63
C SER A 48 -7.33 -20.43 -8.11
N SER A 49 -7.46 -19.14 -8.45
CA SER A 49 -7.37 -18.63 -9.81
C SER A 49 -5.98 -18.75 -10.42
N ILE A 50 -4.93 -18.51 -9.63
CA ILE A 50 -3.54 -18.67 -10.06
C ILE A 50 -3.24 -20.15 -10.33
N LYS A 51 -3.71 -21.05 -9.46
CA LYS A 51 -3.60 -22.50 -9.66
C LYS A 51 -4.31 -22.93 -10.95
N TYR A 52 -5.50 -22.39 -11.22
CA TYR A 52 -6.25 -22.66 -12.44
C TYR A 52 -5.56 -22.13 -13.71
N LEU A 53 -4.89 -20.98 -13.66
CA LEU A 53 -4.06 -20.49 -14.78
C LEU A 53 -2.85 -21.41 -15.07
N SER A 54 -2.37 -22.13 -14.06
CA SER A 54 -1.21 -23.04 -14.18
C SER A 54 -1.57 -24.47 -14.60
N GLN A 55 -2.82 -24.90 -14.44
CA GLN A 55 -3.29 -26.23 -14.83
C GLN A 55 -4.11 -26.14 -16.13
N HIS A 56 -3.96 -27.13 -17.00
CA HIS A 56 -4.55 -27.12 -18.34
C HIS A 56 -6.07 -26.93 -18.29
N ALA A 57 -6.55 -26.00 -19.12
CA ALA A 57 -7.92 -25.51 -19.15
C ALA A 57 -8.94 -26.60 -19.53
N ALA A 58 -9.53 -27.28 -18.55
CA ALA A 58 -10.87 -27.91 -18.61
C ALA A 58 -11.15 -28.72 -17.34
N ASP A 59 -11.12 -28.11 -16.16
CA ASP A 59 -11.68 -28.77 -14.96
C ASP A 59 -13.14 -28.33 -14.77
N PRO A 60 -14.13 -29.24 -14.89
CA PRO A 60 -15.55 -28.93 -14.71
C PRO A 60 -15.90 -28.49 -13.29
N GLU A 61 -15.10 -28.88 -12.29
CA GLU A 61 -15.30 -28.55 -10.87
C GLU A 61 -14.56 -27.26 -10.47
N ASN A 62 -14.59 -26.26 -11.33
CA ASN A 62 -13.98 -24.99 -11.01
C ASN A 62 -14.85 -24.20 -10.01
N PRO A 63 -14.40 -23.96 -8.76
CA PRO A 63 -15.15 -23.18 -7.77
C PRO A 63 -15.40 -21.73 -8.22
N LEU A 64 -14.68 -21.26 -9.25
CA LEU A 64 -14.88 -19.95 -9.86
C LEU A 64 -16.24 -19.83 -10.57
N ASN A 65 -16.81 -20.93 -11.06
CA ASN A 65 -18.11 -20.93 -11.74
C ASN A 65 -19.29 -20.73 -10.77
N GLU A 66 -19.08 -20.95 -9.45
CA GLU A 66 -20.10 -20.71 -8.42
C GLU A 66 -20.24 -19.21 -8.11
N ILE A 67 -19.13 -18.49 -8.08
CA ILE A 67 -19.10 -17.04 -7.79
C ILE A 67 -19.47 -16.22 -9.04
N PHE A 68 -18.98 -16.63 -10.22
CA PHE A 68 -19.22 -15.94 -11.48
C PHE A 68 -19.73 -16.90 -12.57
N PRO A 69 -21.01 -17.33 -12.52
CA PRO A 69 -21.59 -18.18 -13.56
C PRO A 69 -21.57 -17.48 -14.92
N LYS A 70 -21.00 -18.15 -15.93
CA LYS A 70 -20.90 -17.66 -17.31
C LYS A 70 -22.13 -18.01 -18.15
N VAL A 71 -22.95 -18.95 -17.66
CA VAL A 71 -24.21 -19.40 -18.29
C VAL A 71 -25.32 -19.50 -17.25
N ALA A 72 -26.55 -19.14 -17.63
CA ALA A 72 -27.72 -19.19 -16.76
C ALA A 72 -28.93 -19.78 -17.50
N LYS A 73 -29.84 -20.41 -16.75
CA LYS A 73 -31.13 -20.87 -17.28
C LYS A 73 -32.11 -19.69 -17.33
N CYS A 74 -32.60 -19.38 -18.52
CA CYS A 74 -33.63 -18.39 -18.75
C CYS A 74 -34.96 -19.09 -19.08
N THR A 75 -36.00 -18.85 -18.28
CA THR A 75 -37.34 -19.41 -18.53
C THR A 75 -38.23 -18.34 -19.14
N TRP A 76 -38.70 -18.61 -20.36
CA TRP A 76 -39.61 -17.76 -21.11
C TRP A 76 -41.03 -18.32 -21.02
N TYR A 77 -41.99 -17.45 -20.77
CA TYR A 77 -43.41 -17.81 -20.69
C TYR A 77 -44.12 -17.30 -21.94
N LYS A 78 -44.78 -18.21 -22.68
CA LYS A 78 -45.57 -17.86 -23.86
C LYS A 78 -46.97 -18.46 -23.76
N TYR A 79 -47.98 -17.72 -24.22
CA TYR A 79 -49.35 -18.23 -24.29
C TYR A 79 -49.54 -19.09 -25.55
N GLY A 80 -50.03 -20.31 -25.37
CA GLY A 80 -50.40 -21.22 -26.45
C GLY A 80 -51.77 -20.91 -27.06
N ALA A 81 -52.11 -21.57 -28.17
CA ALA A 81 -53.38 -21.35 -28.88
C ALA A 81 -54.65 -21.62 -28.03
N SER A 82 -54.52 -22.41 -26.96
CA SER A 82 -55.60 -22.68 -25.99
C SER A 82 -55.63 -21.73 -24.79
N GLY A 83 -54.78 -20.68 -24.76
CA GLY A 83 -54.63 -19.79 -23.61
C GLY A 83 -53.79 -20.34 -22.45
N SER A 84 -53.24 -21.56 -22.59
CA SER A 84 -52.35 -22.16 -21.58
C SER A 84 -50.94 -21.55 -21.63
N ILE A 85 -50.31 -21.41 -20.45
CA ILE A 85 -48.92 -20.94 -20.33
C ILE A 85 -47.96 -22.08 -20.67
N GLN A 86 -47.20 -21.91 -21.75
CA GLN A 86 -46.11 -22.81 -22.16
C GLN A 86 -44.77 -22.24 -21.65
N LYS A 87 -43.97 -23.09 -21.00
CA LYS A 87 -42.65 -22.72 -20.46
C LYS A 87 -41.57 -23.17 -21.45
N PHE A 88 -40.71 -22.23 -21.85
CA PHE A 88 -39.55 -22.49 -22.70
C PHE A 88 -38.27 -22.19 -21.93
N ASP A 89 -37.45 -23.21 -21.71
CA ASP A 89 -36.18 -23.08 -21.04
C ASP A 89 -35.06 -22.93 -22.07
N SER A 90 -34.26 -21.87 -21.97
CA SER A 90 -33.09 -21.62 -22.80
C SER A 90 -31.85 -21.35 -21.96
N MET A 91 -30.68 -21.57 -22.53
CA MET A 91 -29.40 -21.21 -21.92
C MET A 91 -29.00 -19.81 -22.38
N CYS A 92 -28.74 -18.92 -21.42
CA CYS A 92 -28.25 -17.56 -21.63
C CYS A 92 -26.77 -17.47 -21.25
N VAL A 93 -25.98 -16.70 -22.01
CA VAL A 93 -24.59 -16.39 -21.66
C VAL A 93 -24.55 -15.07 -20.89
N LEU A 94 -23.74 -15.01 -19.82
CA LEU A 94 -23.52 -13.80 -19.02
C LEU A 94 -22.13 -13.22 -19.33
N PRO A 95 -21.99 -12.42 -20.39
CA PRO A 95 -20.69 -11.86 -20.80
C PRO A 95 -20.07 -10.98 -19.71
N LEU A 96 -20.89 -10.31 -18.89
CA LEU A 96 -20.44 -9.49 -17.77
C LEU A 96 -19.64 -10.30 -16.74
N ASN A 97 -20.02 -11.54 -16.47
CA ASN A 97 -19.33 -12.39 -15.50
C ASN A 97 -17.98 -12.89 -16.00
N ILE A 98 -17.82 -13.07 -17.31
CA ILE A 98 -16.52 -13.40 -17.92
C ILE A 98 -15.55 -12.24 -17.70
N VAL A 99 -15.99 -11.00 -17.90
CA VAL A 99 -15.17 -9.81 -17.67
C VAL A 99 -14.84 -9.66 -16.18
N ASN A 100 -15.85 -9.76 -15.31
CA ASN A 100 -15.67 -9.67 -13.86
C ASN A 100 -14.67 -10.72 -13.35
N GLU A 101 -14.78 -11.97 -13.80
CA GLU A 101 -13.84 -13.05 -13.44
C GLU A 101 -12.38 -12.60 -13.68
N LYS A 102 -12.08 -12.02 -14.85
CA LYS A 102 -10.71 -11.57 -15.16
C LYS A 102 -10.31 -10.31 -14.40
N THR A 103 -11.21 -9.35 -14.26
CA THR A 103 -10.94 -8.11 -13.51
C THR A 103 -10.66 -8.40 -12.04
N TYR A 104 -11.43 -9.28 -11.38
CA TYR A 104 -11.23 -9.61 -9.97
C TYR A 104 -9.94 -10.39 -9.71
N ILE A 105 -9.49 -11.22 -10.66
CA ILE A 105 -8.17 -11.89 -10.55
C ILE A 105 -7.05 -10.85 -10.56
N PHE A 106 -7.11 -9.90 -11.49
CA PHE A 106 -6.15 -8.80 -11.57
C PHE A 106 -6.18 -7.93 -10.30
N LEU A 107 -7.37 -7.53 -9.84
CA LEU A 107 -7.54 -6.74 -8.63
C LEU A 107 -6.99 -7.44 -7.39
N TRP A 108 -7.22 -8.75 -7.24
CA TRP A 108 -6.69 -9.52 -6.11
C TRP A 108 -5.16 -9.46 -6.06
N MET A 109 -4.49 -9.72 -7.19
CA MET A 109 -3.02 -9.65 -7.25
C MET A 109 -2.52 -8.25 -6.91
N MET A 110 -3.17 -7.21 -7.44
CA MET A 110 -2.79 -5.82 -7.18
C MET A 110 -3.03 -5.44 -5.72
N TYR A 111 -4.16 -5.79 -5.12
CA TYR A 111 -4.47 -5.45 -3.72
C TYR A 111 -3.54 -6.15 -2.75
N VAL A 112 -3.25 -7.44 -2.95
CA VAL A 112 -2.29 -8.16 -2.12
C VAL A 112 -0.89 -7.56 -2.24
N LEU A 113 -0.44 -7.25 -3.47
CA LEU A 113 0.85 -6.60 -3.70
C LEU A 113 0.93 -5.23 -3.03
N THR A 114 -0.06 -4.37 -3.24
CA THR A 114 -0.13 -3.03 -2.63
C THR A 114 -0.16 -3.12 -1.11
N ALA A 115 -1.01 -3.96 -0.53
CA ALA A 115 -1.07 -4.14 0.93
C ALA A 115 0.27 -4.64 1.50
N THR A 116 0.94 -5.56 0.81
CA THR A 116 2.26 -6.08 1.23
C THR A 116 3.33 -4.98 1.18
N VAL A 117 3.44 -4.26 0.06
CA VAL A 117 4.43 -3.18 -0.11
C VAL A 117 4.19 -2.06 0.89
N CYS A 118 2.94 -1.59 1.03
CA CYS A 118 2.58 -0.57 2.01
C CYS A 118 2.85 -1.05 3.44
N GLY A 119 2.53 -2.30 3.76
CA GLY A 119 2.80 -2.88 5.08
C GLY A 119 4.29 -2.93 5.40
N VAL A 120 5.14 -3.37 4.47
CA VAL A 120 6.59 -3.42 4.66
C VAL A 120 7.19 -2.02 4.85
N VAL A 121 6.78 -1.05 4.03
CA VAL A 121 7.25 0.35 4.15
C VAL A 121 6.80 0.97 5.47
N LEU A 122 5.53 0.77 5.85
CA LEU A 122 4.98 1.27 7.10
C LEU A 122 5.71 0.66 8.31
N LEU A 123 5.92 -0.66 8.32
CA LEU A 123 6.66 -1.34 9.38
C LEU A 123 8.08 -0.81 9.51
N PHE A 124 8.77 -0.60 8.39
CA PHE A 124 10.11 -0.02 8.38
C PHE A 124 10.13 1.39 9.00
N HIS A 125 9.20 2.27 8.62
CA HIS A 125 9.12 3.61 9.19
C HIS A 125 8.67 3.62 10.66
N LEU A 126 7.81 2.69 11.09
CA LEU A 126 7.45 2.51 12.49
C LEU A 126 8.66 2.09 13.33
N ILE A 127 9.48 1.14 12.86
CA ILE A 127 10.72 0.74 13.54
C ILE A 127 11.66 1.95 13.71
N LEU A 128 11.82 2.76 12.67
CA LEU A 128 12.63 3.99 12.73
C LEU A 128 12.04 5.06 13.67
N PHE A 129 10.71 5.07 13.83
CA PHE A 129 10.04 5.98 14.74
C PHE A 129 10.24 5.57 16.21
N PHE A 130 10.04 4.29 16.54
CA PHE A 130 10.13 3.79 17.91
C PHE A 130 11.57 3.57 18.40
N VAL A 131 12.51 3.23 17.51
CA VAL A 131 13.87 2.83 17.90
C VAL A 131 14.90 3.90 17.49
N PRO A 132 15.23 4.88 18.37
CA PRO A 132 16.14 5.98 18.03
C PRO A 132 17.55 5.50 17.68
N ASN A 133 18.02 4.40 18.29
CA ASN A 133 19.32 3.80 18.00
C ASN A 133 19.42 3.28 16.56
N VAL A 134 18.41 2.53 16.11
CA VAL A 134 18.35 2.00 14.73
C VAL A 134 18.29 3.16 13.74
N ARG A 135 17.46 4.16 14.03
CA ARG A 135 17.28 5.35 13.21
C ARG A 135 18.59 6.13 13.01
N ASN A 136 19.31 6.41 14.08
CA ASN A 136 20.55 7.18 14.00
C ASN A 136 21.66 6.39 13.28
N THR A 137 21.81 5.10 13.59
CA THR A 137 22.76 4.20 12.92
C THR A 137 22.45 4.07 11.43
N TYR A 138 21.18 3.97 11.06
CA TYR A 138 20.75 3.85 9.66
C TYR A 138 21.18 5.06 8.81
N LEU A 139 21.00 6.30 9.31
CA LEU A 139 21.40 7.50 8.57
C LEU A 139 22.93 7.63 8.45
N VAL A 140 23.67 7.26 9.50
CA VAL A 140 25.14 7.24 9.48
C VAL A 140 25.65 6.19 8.50
N TYR A 141 25.04 5.01 8.46
CA TYR A 141 25.37 3.94 7.50
C TYR A 141 25.15 4.38 6.04
N LEU A 142 24.04 5.07 5.76
CA LEU A 142 23.73 5.58 4.42
C LEU A 142 24.65 6.72 3.95
N THR A 143 25.38 7.35 4.85
CA THR A 143 26.29 8.45 4.54
C THR A 143 27.66 7.86 4.22
N ARG A 144 28.14 7.97 2.97
CA ARG A 144 29.44 7.37 2.58
C ARG A 144 30.65 8.13 3.14
N ASP A 145 30.49 9.43 3.34
CA ASP A 145 31.56 10.38 3.65
C ASP A 145 31.91 10.41 5.15
N GLN A 146 33.19 10.17 5.49
CA GLN A 146 33.62 9.99 6.87
C GLN A 146 33.55 11.28 7.72
N THR A 147 33.80 12.45 7.11
CA THR A 147 33.70 13.74 7.82
C THR A 147 32.24 14.09 8.10
N THR A 148 31.34 13.80 7.15
CA THR A 148 29.90 13.96 7.37
C THR A 148 29.37 13.00 8.44
N LYS A 149 29.86 11.75 8.48
CA LYS A 149 29.50 10.79 9.54
C LYS A 149 29.87 11.30 10.94
N SER A 150 31.09 11.81 11.13
CA SER A 150 31.51 12.31 12.45
C SER A 150 30.63 13.48 12.90
N HIS A 151 30.26 14.37 11.98
CA HIS A 151 29.32 15.44 12.28
C HIS A 151 27.91 14.91 12.65
N LEU A 152 27.39 13.94 11.91
CA LEU A 152 26.07 13.35 12.17
C LEU A 152 25.97 12.66 13.53
N VAL A 153 27.00 11.92 13.97
CA VAL A 153 26.99 11.21 15.27
C VAL A 153 26.77 12.17 16.44
N HIS A 154 27.23 13.41 16.35
CA HIS A 154 27.01 14.44 17.38
C HIS A 154 25.68 15.20 17.22
N VAL A 155 25.19 15.35 15.99
CA VAL A 155 24.00 16.16 15.69
C VAL A 155 22.71 15.36 15.87
N LEU A 156 22.70 14.07 15.52
CA LEU A 156 21.49 13.24 15.52
C LEU A 156 20.88 12.94 16.91
N PRO A 157 21.67 12.77 17.98
CA PRO A 157 21.12 12.57 19.34
C PRO A 157 20.40 13.80 19.90
N GLU A 158 20.77 15.00 19.46
CA GLU A 158 20.20 16.28 19.91
C GLU A 158 18.87 16.61 19.22
N GLY A 159 18.56 15.93 18.12
CA GLY A 159 17.40 16.18 17.27
C GLY A 159 16.22 15.26 17.54
N ASN A 160 15.01 15.75 17.23
CA ASN A 160 13.80 14.93 17.29
C ASN A 160 13.67 14.02 16.04
N TYR A 161 12.66 13.14 16.04
CA TYR A 161 12.35 12.32 14.85
C TYR A 161 12.12 13.18 13.60
N GLY A 162 11.39 14.30 13.72
CA GLY A 162 11.15 15.20 12.59
C GLY A 162 12.42 15.83 12.02
N ASP A 163 13.38 16.17 12.90
CA ASP A 163 14.68 16.71 12.47
C ASP A 163 15.49 15.64 11.74
N TRP A 164 15.51 14.41 12.28
CA TRP A 164 16.13 13.27 11.61
C TRP A 164 15.49 12.98 10.24
N PHE A 165 14.16 13.02 10.15
CA PHE A 165 13.41 12.75 8.92
C PHE A 165 13.76 13.75 7.81
N LEU A 166 13.84 15.04 8.15
CA LEU A 166 14.29 16.08 7.24
C LEU A 166 15.74 15.85 6.81
N MET A 167 16.64 15.53 7.73
CA MET A 167 18.05 15.23 7.39
C MET A 167 18.16 14.03 6.44
N TYR A 168 17.35 12.98 6.65
CA TYR A 168 17.27 11.82 5.76
C TYR A 168 16.81 12.20 4.35
N HIS A 169 15.79 13.06 4.22
CA HIS A 169 15.28 13.53 2.93
C HIS A 169 16.24 14.51 2.23
N PHE A 170 16.86 15.42 2.98
CA PHE A 170 17.85 16.35 2.45
C PHE A 170 19.08 15.63 1.91
N ARG A 171 19.53 14.55 2.55
CA ARG A 171 20.63 13.72 2.04
C ARG A 171 20.36 13.21 0.62
N LYS A 172 19.13 12.84 0.30
CA LYS A 172 18.75 12.31 -1.03
C LYS A 172 18.58 13.40 -2.08
N ASN A 173 18.07 14.57 -1.68
CA ASN A 173 17.62 15.61 -2.61
C ASN A 173 18.56 16.83 -2.72
N MET A 174 19.51 17.00 -1.80
CA MET A 174 20.34 18.20 -1.72
C MET A 174 21.80 17.94 -2.14
N ALA A 175 22.25 18.62 -3.19
CA ALA A 175 23.64 18.53 -3.67
C ALA A 175 24.67 18.98 -2.62
N TYR A 176 24.36 20.02 -1.85
CA TYR A 176 25.26 20.61 -0.84
C TYR A 176 25.06 20.07 0.58
N TYR A 177 24.50 18.85 0.72
CA TYR A 177 24.18 18.25 2.02
C TYR A 177 25.35 18.23 3.01
N LYS A 178 26.57 17.87 2.56
CA LYS A 178 27.75 17.80 3.43
C LYS A 178 28.08 19.15 4.09
N GLN A 179 28.08 20.22 3.31
CA GLN A 179 28.36 21.57 3.80
C GLN A 179 27.25 22.06 4.74
N TRP A 180 26.00 21.70 4.43
CA TRP A 180 24.85 22.02 5.28
C TRP A 180 24.96 21.34 6.65
N VAL A 181 25.30 20.05 6.72
CA VAL A 181 25.50 19.32 7.99
C VAL A 181 26.63 19.96 8.81
N ALA A 182 27.74 20.34 8.17
CA ALA A 182 28.83 21.02 8.86
C ALA A 182 28.41 22.37 9.46
N LYS A 183 27.58 23.16 8.75
CA LYS A 183 27.01 24.42 9.25
C LYS A 183 26.07 24.19 10.43
N VAL A 184 25.19 23.18 10.35
CA VAL A 184 24.27 22.82 11.44
C VAL A 184 25.04 22.45 12.71
N ARG A 185 26.12 21.67 12.60
CA ARG A 185 26.98 21.34 13.74
C ARG A 185 27.57 22.58 14.41
N ARG A 186 28.14 23.51 13.62
CA ARG A 186 28.72 24.75 14.15
C ARG A 186 27.68 25.59 14.90
N ALA A 187 26.48 25.73 14.35
CA ALA A 187 25.39 26.47 14.99
C ALA A 187 24.92 25.80 16.31
N LEU A 188 24.93 24.46 16.38
CA LEU A 188 24.63 23.74 17.61
C LEU A 188 25.71 23.93 18.68
N ASP A 189 26.99 23.90 18.28
CA ASP A 189 28.12 24.13 19.20
C ASP A 189 28.11 25.57 19.74
N GLU A 190 27.76 26.57 18.92
CA GLU A 190 27.60 27.96 19.35
C GLU A 190 26.47 28.12 20.36
N LYS A 191 25.33 27.46 20.14
CA LYS A 191 24.19 27.48 21.07
C LYS A 191 24.48 26.79 22.41
N LYS A 192 25.45 25.87 22.46
CA LYS A 192 25.88 25.23 23.71
C LYS A 192 26.87 26.09 24.51
N LYS A 193 27.49 27.10 23.88
CA LYS A 193 28.51 27.96 24.51
C LYS A 193 27.94 29.27 25.08
N GLY A 194 26.78 29.71 24.61
CA GLY A 194 26.04 30.86 25.14
C GLY A 194 24.89 30.42 26.02
#